data_AF-A0A2H1K9C7-F1
#
_entry.id   AF-A0A2H1K9C7-F1
#
_cell.length_a   1.000
_cell.length_b   1.000
_cell.length_c   1.000
_cell.angle_alpha   90.00
_cell.angle_beta   90.00
_cell.angle_gamma   90.00
#
_symmetry.space_group_name_H-M   'P 1'
#
loop_
_entity.id
_entity.type
_entity.pdbx_description
1 polymer ?
#
loop_
_entity_poly.entity_id
_entity_poly.type
_entity_poly.pdbx_seq_one_letter_code
_entity_poly.pdbx_strand_id
1 'polypeptide(L)'
;MGINKRTGRDRRRGIRKSGNSRVYPDGRVVEYDHGSVYKQRMTSVICDDSARPAISARYLSIQDRVTIADGLTVRDSLRTIATRLGKNVSTISREVRGHSIDGRYFPYQADRVAAAARARPKQSKLVSNAVLRAEVENGLARKLSPEQMGLLKVWLTSRLDKFQEG
;
A
#
# COMPACT_ATOMS: atom_id res chain seq x y z
N MET A 1 53.72 7.00 13.19
CA MET A 1 52.39 7.22 12.59
C MET A 1 51.30 6.90 13.61
N GLY A 2 50.73 7.90 14.29
CA GLY A 2 49.70 7.69 15.31
C GLY A 2 48.29 7.81 14.73
N ILE A 3 47.44 6.80 14.95
CA ILE A 3 46.00 6.90 14.66
C ILE A 3 45.39 8.00 15.53
N ASN A 4 44.56 8.86 14.92
CA ASN A 4 43.86 9.94 15.62
C ASN A 4 43.16 9.40 16.88
N LYS A 5 43.34 10.08 18.03
CA LYS A 5 42.76 9.70 19.33
C LYS A 5 41.25 9.41 19.25
N ARG A 6 40.52 10.15 18.40
CA ARG A 6 39.08 9.95 18.15
C ARG A 6 38.81 8.64 17.40
N THR A 7 39.59 8.35 16.36
CA THR A 7 39.50 7.09 15.60
C THR A 7 39.85 5.89 16.48
N GLY A 8 40.82 6.02 17.38
CA GLY A 8 41.13 4.99 18.37
C GLY A 8 39.96 4.73 19.33
N ARG A 9 39.30 5.79 19.81
CA ARG A 9 38.12 5.70 20.67
C ARG A 9 36.92 5.06 19.95
N ASP A 10 36.68 5.44 18.69
CA ASP A 10 35.60 4.89 17.87
C ASP A 10 35.79 3.37 17.69
N ARG A 11 37.02 2.91 17.36
CA ARG A 11 37.34 1.48 17.27
C ARG A 11 37.09 0.73 18.58
N ARG A 12 37.52 1.28 19.72
CA ARG A 12 37.29 0.66 21.05
C ARG A 12 35.79 0.53 21.38
N ARG A 13 34.95 1.42 20.86
CA ARG A 13 33.48 1.39 21.02
C ARG A 13 32.77 0.57 19.93
N GLY A 14 33.49 -0.10 19.03
CA GLY A 14 32.92 -0.83 17.90
C GLY A 14 32.28 0.07 16.83
N ILE A 15 32.58 1.37 16.85
CA ILE A 15 32.07 2.33 15.89
C ILE A 15 32.95 2.29 14.65
N ARG A 16 32.32 2.09 13.50
CA ARG A 16 32.97 2.05 12.18
C ARG A 16 32.66 3.33 11.42
N LYS A 17 33.67 3.93 10.79
CA LYS A 17 33.50 5.07 9.89
C LYS A 17 33.45 4.55 8.44
N SER A 18 32.44 4.98 7.68
CA SER A 18 32.31 4.73 6.24
C SER A 18 31.94 6.05 5.57
N GLY A 19 32.84 6.61 4.74
CA GLY A 19 32.62 7.93 4.14
C GLY A 19 32.35 9.01 5.20
N ASN A 20 31.23 9.72 5.06
CA ASN A 20 30.75 10.73 6.01
C ASN A 20 29.83 10.17 7.12
N SER A 21 29.73 8.85 7.24
CA SER A 21 28.80 8.20 8.16
C SER A 21 29.51 7.39 9.24
N ARG A 22 28.94 7.38 10.45
CA ARG A 22 29.36 6.51 11.56
C ARG A 22 28.31 5.45 11.84
N VAL A 23 28.74 4.20 11.86
CA VAL A 23 27.92 3.03 12.17
C VAL A 23 28.24 2.56 13.58
N TYR A 24 27.23 2.56 14.45
CA TYR A 24 27.33 2.13 15.85
C TYR A 24 27.03 0.62 15.98
N PRO A 25 27.49 -0.03 17.07
CA PRO A 25 27.26 -1.46 17.30
C PRO A 25 25.77 -1.85 17.38
N ASP A 26 24.94 -0.93 17.86
CA ASP A 26 23.48 -1.10 17.99
C ASP A 26 22.72 -0.93 16.67
N GLY A 27 23.43 -0.74 15.55
CA GLY A 27 22.84 -0.59 14.22
C GLY A 27 22.43 0.84 13.86
N ARG A 28 22.60 1.82 14.76
CA ARG A 28 22.39 3.24 14.42
C ARG A 28 23.46 3.71 13.43
N VAL A 29 23.02 4.43 12.40
CA VAL A 29 23.92 5.12 11.45
C VAL A 29 23.65 6.61 11.55
N VAL A 30 24.72 7.39 11.75
CA VAL A 30 24.67 8.86 11.82
C VAL A 30 25.46 9.43 10.66
N GLU A 31 24.79 10.20 9.80
CA GLU A 31 25.39 10.94 8.69
C GLU A 31 25.45 12.43 9.05
N TYR A 32 26.61 13.08 8.85
CA TYR A 32 26.84 14.44 9.34
C TYR A 32 26.30 15.54 8.42
N ASP A 33 26.17 15.29 7.11
CA ASP A 33 25.73 16.33 6.16
C ASP A 33 24.24 16.68 6.28
N HIS A 34 23.41 15.73 6.74
CA HIS A 34 21.95 15.89 6.77
C HIS A 34 21.33 15.69 8.16
N GLY A 35 22.14 15.42 9.20
CA GLY A 35 21.68 15.26 10.58
C GLY A 35 20.74 14.07 10.83
N SER A 36 20.55 13.17 9.85
CA SER A 36 19.65 12.04 9.95
C SER A 36 20.29 10.87 10.72
N VAL A 37 19.53 10.31 11.67
CA VAL A 37 19.89 9.10 12.43
C VAL A 37 18.99 7.97 11.97
N TYR A 38 19.52 7.04 11.17
CA TYR A 38 18.77 5.86 10.72
C TYR A 38 18.96 4.73 11.74
N LYS A 39 17.85 4.11 12.19
CA LYS A 39 17.87 2.99 13.16
C LYS A 39 18.03 1.61 12.52
N GLN A 40 18.18 1.51 11.20
CA GLN A 40 18.11 0.23 10.49
C GLN A 40 19.25 0.06 9.48
N ARG A 41 19.81 -1.15 9.39
CA ARG A 41 20.71 -1.52 8.28
C ARG A 41 19.91 -1.47 6.97
N MET A 42 20.37 -0.68 6.01
CA MET A 42 19.86 -0.69 4.62
C MET A 42 20.08 -2.04 3.90
N THR A 43 20.76 -3.00 4.53
CA THR A 43 21.11 -4.32 3.96
C THR A 43 20.03 -5.39 4.18
N SER A 44 18.85 -5.08 4.71
CA SER A 44 17.72 -5.99 4.51
C SER A 44 17.19 -5.83 3.09
N VAL A 45 17.95 -6.32 2.11
CA VAL A 45 17.45 -6.72 0.79
C VAL A 45 16.66 -8.01 0.97
N ILE A 46 15.62 -7.94 1.80
CA ILE A 46 14.42 -8.71 1.57
C ILE A 46 13.37 -7.63 1.29
N CYS A 47 13.62 -6.85 0.22
CA CYS A 47 12.49 -6.45 -0.59
C CYS A 47 12.00 -7.76 -1.19
N ASP A 48 11.07 -8.41 -0.50
CA ASP A 48 10.11 -9.25 -1.20
C ASP A 48 9.21 -8.31 -2.03
N ASP A 49 9.84 -7.62 -2.98
CA ASP A 49 9.23 -7.05 -4.18
C ASP A 49 9.15 -8.16 -5.23
N SER A 50 9.03 -9.42 -4.79
CA SER A 50 8.49 -10.46 -5.64
C SER A 50 7.13 -9.93 -6.07
N ALA A 51 7.13 -9.50 -7.32
CA ALA A 51 6.05 -8.87 -8.03
C ALA A 51 4.73 -9.46 -7.56
N ARG A 52 4.01 -8.78 -6.66
CA ARG A 52 2.64 -9.19 -6.36
C ARG A 52 1.94 -9.14 -7.70
N PRO A 53 1.57 -10.30 -8.28
CA PRO A 53 1.05 -10.30 -9.62
C PRO A 53 -0.20 -9.44 -9.61
N ALA A 54 -0.46 -8.75 -10.73
CA ALA A 54 -1.74 -8.08 -10.88
C ALA A 54 -2.84 -9.09 -10.55
N ILE A 55 -3.79 -8.68 -9.69
CA ILE A 55 -4.90 -9.53 -9.23
C ILE A 55 -5.64 -10.16 -10.42
N SER A 56 -5.62 -9.49 -11.58
CA SER A 56 -5.93 -10.08 -12.88
C SER A 56 -5.32 -9.26 -14.02
N ALA A 57 -5.30 -9.81 -15.23
CA ALA A 57 -4.76 -9.17 -16.45
C ALA A 57 -5.37 -7.78 -16.74
N ARG A 58 -6.58 -7.50 -16.25
CA ARG A 58 -7.25 -6.19 -16.41
C ARG A 58 -6.60 -5.06 -15.61
N TYR A 59 -5.86 -5.38 -14.55
CA TYR A 59 -5.25 -4.40 -13.67
C TYR A 59 -3.75 -4.24 -13.95
N LEU A 60 -3.22 -3.10 -13.53
CA LEU A 60 -1.78 -2.85 -13.49
C LEU A 60 -1.21 -3.39 -12.18
N SER A 61 -0.14 -4.18 -12.29
CA SER A 61 0.68 -4.59 -11.14
C SER A 61 1.58 -3.44 -10.66
N ILE A 62 2.25 -3.63 -9.53
CA ILE A 62 3.29 -2.68 -9.10
C ILE A 62 4.45 -2.64 -10.12
N GLN A 63 4.84 -3.77 -10.69
CA GLN A 63 5.90 -3.85 -11.70
C GLN A 63 5.52 -3.14 -13.00
N ASP A 64 4.24 -3.22 -13.41
CA ASP A 64 3.74 -2.48 -14.56
C ASP A 64 3.87 -0.97 -14.29
N ARG A 65 3.52 -0.51 -13.07
CA ARG A 65 3.61 0.90 -12.66
C ARG A 65 5.06 1.38 -12.60
N VAL A 66 5.98 0.58 -12.08
CA VAL A 66 7.42 0.89 -12.10
C VAL A 66 7.92 1.02 -13.53
N THR A 67 7.55 0.08 -14.41
CA THR A 67 7.91 0.12 -15.84
C THR A 67 7.36 1.37 -16.54
N ILE A 68 6.15 1.83 -16.19
CA ILE A 68 5.62 3.11 -16.67
C ILE A 68 6.51 4.28 -16.20
N ALA A 69 6.92 4.29 -14.93
CA ALA A 69 7.77 5.35 -14.39
C ALA A 69 9.16 5.39 -15.06
N ASP A 70 9.76 4.24 -15.31
CA ASP A 70 11.03 4.11 -16.02
C ASP A 70 10.91 4.63 -17.47
N GLY A 71 9.85 4.20 -18.16
CA GLY A 71 9.52 4.68 -19.51
C GLY A 71 9.37 6.20 -19.57
N LEU A 72 8.65 6.80 -18.62
CA LEU A 72 8.51 8.25 -18.54
C LEU A 72 9.83 8.97 -18.27
N THR A 73 10.71 8.37 -17.46
CA THR A 73 12.04 8.93 -17.14
C THR A 73 12.93 9.01 -18.38
N VAL A 74 12.87 8.01 -19.25
CA VAL A 74 13.60 8.01 -20.53
C VAL A 74 12.83 8.71 -21.68
N ARG A 75 11.69 9.34 -21.37
CA ARG A 75 10.82 10.03 -22.33
C ARG A 75 10.23 9.12 -23.43
N ASP A 76 10.01 7.84 -23.12
CA ASP A 76 9.27 6.95 -24.00
C ASP A 76 7.83 7.46 -24.20
N SER A 77 7.30 7.27 -25.40
CA SER A 77 5.89 7.58 -25.67
C SER A 77 4.96 6.64 -24.90
N LEU A 78 3.76 7.12 -24.54
CA LEU A 78 2.75 6.28 -23.90
C LEU A 78 2.37 5.04 -24.75
N ARG A 79 2.49 5.13 -26.07
CA ARG A 79 2.27 4.00 -26.98
C ARG A 79 3.36 2.94 -26.83
N THR A 80 4.62 3.37 -26.77
CA THR A 80 5.78 2.48 -26.57
C THR A 80 5.65 1.72 -25.25
N ILE A 81 5.33 2.44 -24.17
CA ILE A 81 5.14 1.86 -22.83
C ILE A 81 3.98 0.86 -22.83
N ALA A 82 2.86 1.20 -23.46
CA ALA A 82 1.69 0.34 -23.56
C ALA A 82 1.98 -0.96 -24.32
N THR A 83 2.69 -0.88 -25.44
CA THR A 83 3.12 -2.06 -26.21
C THR A 83 4.05 -2.95 -25.40
N ARG A 84 5.03 -2.38 -24.69
CA ARG A 84 5.96 -3.14 -23.83
C ARG A 84 5.22 -3.90 -22.73
N LEU A 85 4.16 -3.32 -22.18
CA LEU A 85 3.35 -3.91 -21.11
C LEU A 85 2.20 -4.80 -21.59
N GLY A 86 1.94 -4.85 -22.90
CA GLY A 86 0.75 -5.53 -23.45
C GLY A 86 -0.57 -4.93 -22.93
N LYS A 87 -0.60 -3.63 -22.65
CA LYS A 87 -1.77 -2.91 -22.13
C LYS A 87 -2.30 -1.91 -23.15
N ASN A 88 -3.54 -1.46 -22.96
CA ASN A 88 -4.09 -0.41 -23.80
C ASN A 88 -3.49 0.97 -23.47
N VAL A 89 -3.20 1.78 -24.47
CA VAL A 89 -2.65 3.15 -24.31
C VAL A 89 -3.54 4.02 -23.43
N SER A 90 -4.86 3.86 -23.52
CA SER A 90 -5.81 4.60 -22.68
C SER A 90 -5.70 4.24 -21.19
N THR A 91 -5.37 2.99 -20.86
CA THR A 91 -5.11 2.54 -19.49
C THR A 91 -3.89 3.27 -18.93
N ILE A 92 -2.78 3.28 -19.68
CA ILE A 92 -1.55 3.94 -19.27
C ILE A 92 -1.76 5.46 -19.17
N SER A 93 -2.45 6.08 -20.13
CA SER A 93 -2.75 7.52 -20.09
C SER A 93 -3.59 7.91 -18.87
N ARG A 94 -4.64 7.15 -18.54
CA ARG A 94 -5.48 7.39 -17.37
C ARG A 94 -4.70 7.22 -16.07
N GLU A 95 -3.89 6.17 -16.01
CA GLU A 95 -3.00 5.89 -14.88
C GLU A 95 -2.02 7.04 -14.62
N VAL A 96 -1.28 7.47 -15.65
CA VAL A 96 -0.31 8.58 -15.52
C VAL A 96 -1.03 9.88 -15.17
N ARG A 97 -2.15 10.21 -15.83
CA ARG A 97 -2.91 11.43 -15.54
C ARG A 97 -3.46 11.46 -14.12
N GLY A 98 -3.96 10.33 -13.61
CA GLY A 98 -4.59 10.24 -12.30
C GLY A 98 -3.61 10.20 -11.12
N HIS A 99 -2.34 9.90 -11.38
CA HIS A 99 -1.33 9.68 -10.33
C HIS A 99 -0.01 10.43 -10.58
N SER A 100 -0.09 11.52 -11.34
CA SER A 100 1.02 12.48 -11.47
C SER A 100 0.76 13.71 -10.59
N ILE A 101 1.80 14.17 -9.92
CA ILE A 101 1.81 15.41 -9.13
C ILE A 101 2.97 16.25 -9.66
N ASP A 102 2.70 17.51 -10.02
CA ASP A 102 3.68 18.43 -10.60
C ASP A 102 4.46 17.85 -11.79
N GLY A 103 3.76 17.09 -12.64
CA GLY A 103 4.33 16.46 -13.83
C GLY A 103 5.17 15.21 -13.55
N ARG A 104 5.30 14.78 -12.29
CA ARG A 104 6.01 13.56 -11.90
C ARG A 104 5.03 12.45 -11.54
N TYR A 105 5.22 11.28 -12.13
CA TYR A 105 4.42 10.08 -11.86
C TYR A 105 4.97 9.30 -10.66
N PHE A 106 4.10 8.86 -9.74
CA PHE A 106 4.48 8.18 -8.50
C PHE A 106 3.91 6.74 -8.43
N PRO A 107 4.67 5.71 -8.86
CA PRO A 107 4.14 4.34 -9.03
C PRO A 107 3.67 3.69 -7.74
N TYR A 108 4.42 3.83 -6.64
CA TYR A 108 4.06 3.24 -5.34
C TYR A 108 2.84 3.92 -4.71
N GLN A 109 2.70 5.23 -4.87
CA GLN A 109 1.52 5.95 -4.40
C GLN A 109 0.29 5.47 -5.17
N ALA A 110 0.42 5.35 -6.49
CA ALA A 110 -0.63 4.89 -7.36
C ALA A 110 -1.10 3.46 -6.99
N ASP A 111 -0.16 2.55 -6.71
CA ASP A 111 -0.49 1.20 -6.25
C ASP A 111 -1.22 1.19 -4.90
N ARG A 112 -0.77 1.99 -3.94
CA ARG A 112 -1.45 2.14 -2.64
C ARG A 112 -2.87 2.67 -2.79
N VAL A 113 -3.09 3.66 -3.65
CA VAL A 113 -4.43 4.20 -3.94
C VAL A 113 -5.30 3.13 -4.59
N ALA A 114 -4.77 2.38 -5.56
CA ALA A 114 -5.50 1.29 -6.21
C ALA A 114 -5.86 0.16 -5.22
N ALA A 115 -4.94 -0.20 -4.33
CA ALA A 115 -5.18 -1.17 -3.27
C ALA A 115 -6.28 -0.72 -2.31
N ALA A 116 -6.23 0.53 -1.86
CA ALA A 116 -7.26 1.11 -0.98
C ALA A 116 -8.65 1.17 -1.67
N ALA A 117 -8.69 1.59 -2.93
CA ALA A 117 -9.94 1.65 -3.70
C ALA A 117 -10.57 0.26 -3.91
N ARG A 118 -9.73 -0.78 -4.13
CA ARG A 118 -10.19 -2.17 -4.27
C ARG A 118 -10.70 -2.77 -2.97
N ALA A 119 -10.10 -2.42 -1.84
CA ALA A 119 -10.47 -3.01 -0.55
C ALA A 119 -11.96 -2.83 -0.25
N ARG A 120 -12.55 -1.69 -0.65
CA ARG A 120 -13.94 -1.25 -0.43
C ARG A 120 -14.73 -2.08 0.59
N PRO A 121 -14.31 -2.13 1.88
CA PRO A 121 -15.10 -2.82 2.88
C PRO A 121 -16.24 -1.87 3.24
N LYS A 122 -17.42 -2.08 2.66
CA LYS A 122 -18.63 -1.58 3.34
C LYS A 122 -18.70 -2.37 4.64
N GLN A 123 -18.69 -1.68 5.79
CA GLN A 123 -19.00 -2.35 7.05
C GLN A 123 -20.26 -3.17 6.84
N SER A 124 -20.18 -4.48 7.08
CA SER A 124 -21.32 -5.34 6.84
C SER A 124 -22.45 -4.87 7.76
N LYS A 125 -23.69 -4.85 7.24
CA LYS A 125 -24.85 -4.46 8.05
C LYS A 125 -24.99 -5.32 9.31
N LEU A 126 -24.45 -6.54 9.29
CA LEU A 126 -24.44 -7.44 10.43
C LEU A 126 -23.40 -7.04 11.48
N VAL A 127 -22.26 -6.45 11.10
CA VAL A 127 -21.27 -5.94 12.05
C VAL A 127 -21.77 -4.68 12.75
N SER A 128 -22.44 -3.77 12.01
CA SER A 128 -22.95 -2.52 12.58
C SER A 128 -24.28 -2.65 13.32
N ASN A 129 -25.14 -3.62 12.98
CA ASN A 129 -26.47 -3.76 13.57
C ASN A 129 -26.62 -5.11 14.30
N ALA A 130 -26.50 -5.06 15.64
CA ALA A 130 -26.59 -6.23 16.50
C ALA A 130 -28.00 -6.88 16.48
N VAL A 131 -29.05 -6.08 16.34
CA VAL A 131 -30.45 -6.57 16.26
C VAL A 131 -30.66 -7.35 14.97
N LEU A 132 -30.18 -6.81 13.84
CA LEU A 132 -30.24 -7.49 12.56
C LEU A 132 -29.41 -8.78 12.57
N ARG A 133 -28.27 -8.79 13.27
CA ARG A 133 -27.43 -9.99 13.42
C ARG A 133 -28.17 -11.10 14.16
N ALA A 134 -28.74 -10.80 15.33
CA ALA A 134 -29.47 -11.77 16.13
C ALA A 134 -30.61 -12.42 15.36
N GLU A 135 -31.36 -11.64 14.55
CA GLU A 135 -32.44 -12.23 13.76
C GLU A 135 -31.98 -13.01 12.54
N VAL A 136 -30.83 -12.62 11.96
CA VAL A 136 -30.21 -13.45 10.94
C VAL A 136 -29.77 -14.80 11.52
N GLU A 137 -29.18 -14.81 12.70
CA GLU A 137 -28.77 -16.03 13.42
C GLU A 137 -29.97 -16.90 13.80
N ASN A 138 -31.02 -16.32 14.37
CA ASN A 138 -32.27 -17.02 14.70
C ASN A 138 -32.96 -17.61 13.46
N GLY A 139 -33.00 -16.85 12.36
CA GLY A 139 -33.62 -17.29 11.12
C GLY A 139 -32.86 -18.44 10.46
N LEU A 140 -31.52 -18.40 10.50
CA LEU A 140 -30.67 -19.51 10.05
C LEU A 140 -30.85 -20.76 10.94
N ALA A 141 -30.96 -20.60 12.27
CA ALA A 141 -31.23 -21.72 13.18
C ALA A 141 -32.58 -22.41 12.89
N ARG A 142 -33.55 -21.64 12.38
CA ARG A 142 -34.88 -22.13 11.95
C ARG A 142 -34.91 -22.61 10.49
N LYS A 143 -33.76 -22.68 9.81
CA LYS A 143 -33.61 -23.10 8.40
C LYS A 143 -34.47 -22.28 7.42
N LEU A 144 -34.65 -20.98 7.68
CA LEU A 144 -35.37 -20.10 6.76
C LEU A 144 -34.63 -19.97 5.42
N SER A 145 -35.39 -19.86 4.33
CA SER A 145 -34.83 -19.71 2.99
C SER A 145 -34.15 -18.34 2.80
N PRO A 146 -33.21 -18.20 1.84
CA PRO A 146 -32.55 -16.92 1.55
C PRO A 146 -33.54 -15.78 1.26
N GLU A 147 -34.68 -16.10 0.63
CA GLU A 147 -35.76 -15.16 0.31
C GLU A 147 -36.49 -14.68 1.57
N GLN A 148 -36.81 -15.61 2.49
CA GLN A 148 -37.45 -15.29 3.78
C GLN A 148 -36.54 -14.42 4.66
N MET A 149 -35.24 -14.73 4.67
CA MET A 149 -34.23 -13.91 5.37
C MET A 149 -34.08 -12.52 4.74
N GLY A 150 -34.22 -12.42 3.42
CA GLY A 150 -34.23 -11.14 2.70
C GLY A 150 -35.40 -10.25 3.10
N LEU A 151 -36.61 -10.80 3.18
CA LEU A 151 -37.83 -10.07 3.57
C LEU A 151 -37.75 -9.55 5.01
N LEU A 152 -37.30 -10.38 5.96
CA LEU A 152 -37.11 -9.97 7.36
C LEU A 152 -36.09 -8.84 7.48
N LYS A 153 -34.98 -8.93 6.75
CA LYS A 153 -33.94 -7.90 6.72
C LYS A 153 -34.49 -6.54 6.25
N VAL A 154 -35.27 -6.52 5.15
CA VAL A 154 -35.86 -5.28 4.62
C VAL A 154 -36.79 -4.66 5.65
N TRP A 155 -37.67 -5.46 6.25
CA TRP A 155 -38.63 -5.00 7.26
C TRP A 155 -37.95 -4.45 8.52
N LEU A 156 -36.89 -5.10 9.02
CA LEU A 156 -36.13 -4.63 10.18
C LEU A 156 -35.38 -3.33 9.90
N THR A 157 -34.75 -3.21 8.73
CA THR A 157 -34.03 -1.97 8.38
C THR A 157 -34.98 -0.77 8.24
N SER A 158 -36.16 -0.95 7.62
CA SER A 158 -37.17 0.12 7.50
C SER A 158 -37.81 0.50 8.83
N ARG A 159 -37.85 -0.43 9.81
CA ARG A 159 -38.37 -0.18 11.15
C ARG A 159 -37.38 0.55 12.04
N LEU A 160 -36.06 0.32 11.88
CA LEU A 160 -35.02 0.95 12.70
C LEU A 160 -34.68 2.38 12.26
N ASP A 161 -34.75 2.70 10.96
CA ASP A 161 -34.51 4.09 10.48
C ASP A 161 -35.57 5.08 11.02
N LYS A 162 -36.79 4.61 11.32
CA LYS A 162 -37.87 5.44 11.90
C LYS A 162 -37.70 5.80 13.38
N PHE A 163 -36.70 5.24 14.08
CA PHE A 163 -36.43 5.54 15.50
C PHE A 163 -35.24 6.51 15.71
N GLN A 164 -34.57 6.97 14.64
CA GLN A 164 -33.40 7.87 14.72
C GLN A 164 -33.72 9.35 14.41
N GLU A 165 -34.96 9.68 14.04
CA GLU A 165 -35.40 11.06 13.71
C GLU A 165 -36.27 11.73 14.80
N GLY A 166 -36.24 11.23 16.04
CA GLY A 166 -37.01 11.75 17.18
C GLY A 166 -36.13 12.31 18.30
#